data_AF-A0A4R1BLW9-F1
#
_entry.id   AF-A0A4R1BLW9-F1
#
_cell.length_a   1.000
_cell.length_b   1.000
_cell.length_c   1.000
_cell.angle_alpha   90.00
_cell.angle_beta   90.00
_cell.angle_gamma   90.00
#
_symmetry.space_group_name_H-M   'P 1'
#
loop_
_entity.id
_entity.type
_entity.pdbx_description
1 polymer ?
#
loop_
_entity_poly.entity_id
_entity_poly.type
_entity_poly.pdbx_seq_one_letter_code
_entity_poly.pdbx_strand_id
1 'polypeptide(L)'
;MSGVSARLRTGHLLRLCRYLDMAIISMWASSGRAHRTLGMAQACAGETLPGGAEEETLGKVRELLAEAREFYRAGDFAPAMARMRVAADLCSLRIIELAGERR
;
A
#
# COMPACT_ATOMS: atom_id res chain seq x y z
N MET A 1 4.29 -6.57 -25.48
CA MET A 1 4.98 -6.72 -24.17
C MET A 1 4.42 -5.81 -23.07
N SER A 2 3.74 -4.70 -23.39
CA SER A 2 3.16 -3.76 -22.41
C SER A 2 2.08 -4.39 -21.50
N GLY A 3 1.09 -5.08 -22.06
CA GLY A 3 -0.04 -5.64 -21.29
C GLY A 3 0.28 -6.84 -20.38
N VAL A 4 1.46 -7.44 -20.50
CA VAL A 4 1.95 -8.45 -19.52
C VAL A 4 2.54 -7.75 -18.29
N SER A 5 3.26 -6.63 -18.49
CA SER A 5 3.78 -5.81 -17.39
C SER A 5 2.66 -5.15 -16.59
N ALA A 6 1.60 -4.65 -17.24
CA ALA A 6 0.45 -4.07 -16.55
C ALA A 6 -0.25 -5.08 -15.63
N ARG A 7 -0.55 -6.29 -16.11
CA ARG A 7 -1.17 -7.35 -15.29
C ARG A 7 -0.34 -7.74 -14.08
N LEU A 8 0.99 -7.84 -14.24
CA LEU A 8 1.89 -8.15 -13.14
C LEU A 8 1.96 -7.00 -12.11
N ARG A 9 1.93 -5.75 -12.56
CA ARG A 9 1.83 -4.57 -11.66
C ARG A 9 0.50 -4.55 -10.91
N THR A 10 -0.61 -4.79 -11.59
CA THR A 10 -1.92 -4.92 -10.95
C THR A 10 -1.92 -6.03 -9.88
N GLY A 11 -1.33 -7.19 -10.17
CA GLY A 11 -1.20 -8.27 -9.20
C GLY A 11 -0.37 -7.87 -7.97
N HIS A 12 0.73 -7.16 -8.18
CA HIS A 12 1.54 -6.63 -7.07
C HIS A 12 0.75 -5.64 -6.21
N LEU A 13 0.08 -4.66 -6.83
CA LEU A 13 -0.70 -3.64 -6.12
C LEU A 13 -1.90 -4.25 -5.38
N LEU A 14 -2.55 -5.27 -5.94
CA LEU A 14 -3.62 -6.01 -5.24
C LEU A 14 -3.12 -6.67 -3.96
N ARG A 15 -1.91 -7.25 -3.99
CA ARG A 15 -1.28 -7.81 -2.78
C ARG A 15 -0.97 -6.71 -1.76
N LEU A 16 -0.45 -5.56 -2.22
CA LEU A 16 -0.20 -4.41 -1.35
C LEU A 16 -1.49 -3.89 -0.71
N CYS A 17 -2.57 -3.68 -1.49
CA CYS A 17 -3.89 -3.32 -0.97
C CYS A 17 -4.36 -4.29 0.10
N ARG A 18 -4.17 -5.60 -0.11
CA ARG A 18 -4.57 -6.59 0.89
C ARG A 18 -3.84 -6.42 2.23
N TYR A 19 -2.54 -6.09 2.20
CA TYR A 19 -1.80 -5.81 3.44
C TYR A 19 -2.22 -4.49 4.08
N LEU A 20 -2.53 -3.46 3.28
CA LEU A 20 -3.07 -2.19 3.77
C LEU A 20 -4.40 -2.40 4.50
N ASP A 21 -5.33 -3.18 3.94
CA ASP A 21 -6.61 -3.53 4.56
C ASP A 21 -6.40 -4.28 5.88
N MET A 22 -5.50 -5.26 5.89
CA MET A 22 -5.19 -6.02 7.10
C MET A 22 -4.58 -5.13 8.19
N ALA A 23 -3.73 -4.17 7.82
CA ALA A 23 -3.15 -3.20 8.73
C ALA A 23 -4.22 -2.25 9.29
N ILE A 24 -5.04 -1.66 8.42
CA ILE A 24 -6.18 -0.79 8.78
C ILE A 24 -7.12 -1.49 9.76
N ILE A 25 -7.56 -2.71 9.47
CA ILE A 25 -8.47 -3.46 10.34
C ILE A 25 -7.78 -3.80 11.68
N SER A 26 -6.51 -4.20 11.64
CA SER A 26 -5.77 -4.51 12.86
C SER A 26 -5.58 -3.27 13.75
N MET A 27 -5.32 -2.12 13.14
CA MET A 27 -5.23 -0.83 13.81
C MET A 27 -6.57 -0.45 14.45
N TRP A 28 -7.66 -0.48 13.68
CA TRP A 28 -9.03 -0.22 14.18
C TRP A 28 -9.42 -1.13 15.34
N ALA A 29 -9.08 -2.42 15.26
CA ALA A 29 -9.36 -3.40 16.30
C ALA A 29 -8.44 -3.29 17.52
N SER A 30 -7.52 -2.31 17.56
CA SER A 30 -6.46 -2.21 18.58
C SER A 30 -5.70 -3.54 18.78
N SER A 31 -5.54 -4.29 17.69
CA SER A 31 -4.93 -5.60 17.72
C SER A 31 -3.40 -5.48 17.78
N GLY A 32 -2.75 -6.29 18.62
CA GLY A 32 -1.29 -6.43 18.60
C GLY A 32 -0.71 -6.91 17.26
N ARG A 33 -1.57 -7.28 16.29
CA ARG A 33 -1.17 -7.59 14.92
C ARG A 33 -0.90 -6.36 14.05
N ALA A 34 -1.37 -5.17 14.43
CA ALA A 34 -1.26 -3.95 13.63
C ALA A 34 0.18 -3.61 13.24
N HIS A 35 1.12 -3.76 14.18
CA HIS A 35 2.53 -3.56 13.88
C HIS A 35 3.06 -4.53 12.81
N ARG A 36 2.68 -5.81 12.90
CA ARG A 36 3.11 -6.84 11.94
C ARG A 36 2.52 -6.62 10.56
N THR A 37 1.22 -6.36 10.47
CA THR A 37 0.54 -6.15 9.19
C THR A 37 0.99 -4.85 8.52
N LEU A 38 1.28 -3.80 9.29
CA LEU A 38 1.94 -2.60 8.78
C LEU A 38 3.34 -2.90 8.22
N GLY A 39 4.14 -3.69 8.92
CA GLY A 39 5.46 -4.14 8.43
C GLY A 39 5.38 -4.96 7.14
N MET A 40 4.36 -5.80 6.99
CA MET A 40 4.12 -6.54 5.74
C MET A 40 3.77 -5.62 4.57
N ALA A 41 2.95 -4.59 4.81
CA ALA A 41 2.65 -3.58 3.79
C ALA A 41 3.92 -2.82 3.38
N GLN A 42 4.75 -2.42 4.34
CA GLN A 42 6.05 -1.77 4.08
C GLN A 42 6.98 -2.64 3.25
N ALA A 43 7.13 -3.92 3.63
CA ALA A 43 7.95 -4.86 2.89
C ALA A 43 7.46 -5.03 1.45
N CYS A 44 6.15 -5.23 1.27
CA CYS A 44 5.55 -5.36 -0.06
C CYS A 44 5.77 -4.11 -0.92
N ALA A 45 5.59 -2.91 -0.37
CA ALA A 45 5.78 -1.66 -1.11
C ALA A 45 7.26 -1.38 -1.47
N GLY A 46 8.20 -1.99 -0.76
CA GLY A 46 9.64 -1.89 -1.02
C GLY A 46 10.15 -2.81 -2.12
N GLU A 47 9.35 -3.78 -2.57
CA GLU A 47 9.76 -4.68 -3.66
C GLU A 47 9.77 -3.95 -5.01
N THR A 48 10.71 -4.33 -5.88
CA THR A 48 10.77 -3.80 -7.24
C THR A 48 9.60 -4.33 -8.08
N LEU A 49 8.94 -3.44 -8.81
CA LEU A 49 7.83 -3.83 -9.66
C LEU A 49 8.28 -4.65 -10.88
N PRO A 50 7.46 -5.62 -11.32
CA PRO A 50 7.65 -6.30 -12.59
C PRO A 50 7.73 -5.30 -13.76
N GLY A 51 8.83 -5.35 -14.50
CA GLY A 51 9.12 -4.40 -15.58
C GLY A 51 10.06 -3.25 -15.20
N GLY A 52 10.59 -3.22 -13.98
CA GLY A 52 11.77 -2.42 -13.58
C GLY A 52 11.60 -0.90 -13.52
N ALA A 53 10.47 -0.36 -13.98
CA ALA A 53 10.16 1.05 -13.89
C ALA A 53 9.78 1.42 -12.45
N GLU A 54 10.38 2.50 -11.96
CA GLU A 54 9.96 3.13 -10.71
C GLU A 54 8.56 3.73 -10.89
N GLU A 55 7.64 3.35 -10.01
CA GLU A 55 6.26 3.81 -10.06
C GLU A 55 6.04 4.89 -9.00
N GLU A 56 5.71 6.10 -9.45
CA GLU A 56 5.50 7.27 -8.58
C GLU A 56 4.51 6.97 -7.44
N THR A 57 3.43 6.24 -7.74
CA THR A 57 2.43 5.82 -6.74
C THR A 57 3.07 4.99 -5.62
N LEU A 58 4.01 4.09 -5.92
CA LEU A 58 4.70 3.32 -4.89
C LEU A 58 5.67 4.18 -4.08
N GLY A 59 6.27 5.22 -4.66
CA GLY A 59 7.03 6.21 -3.91
C GLY A 59 6.17 6.85 -2.81
N LYS A 60 5.01 7.40 -3.21
CA LYS A 60 4.06 8.03 -2.28
C LYS A 60 3.53 7.07 -1.22
N VAL A 61 3.21 5.83 -1.61
CA VAL A 61 2.75 4.80 -0.66
C VAL A 61 3.83 4.46 0.36
N ARG A 62 5.10 4.38 -0.05
CA ARG A 62 6.22 4.13 0.88
C ARG A 62 6.37 5.26 1.90
N GLU A 63 6.26 6.51 1.47
CA GLU A 63 6.29 7.68 2.35
C GLU A 63 5.15 7.65 3.38
N LEU A 64 3.91 7.44 2.91
CA LEU A 64 2.74 7.35 3.78
C LEU A 64 2.85 6.21 4.80
N LEU A 65 3.38 5.05 4.38
CA LEU A 65 3.61 3.92 5.27
C LEU A 65 4.71 4.19 6.30
N ALA A 66 5.73 4.98 5.95
CA ALA A 66 6.75 5.41 6.90
C ALA A 66 6.14 6.36 7.94
N GLU A 67 5.42 7.38 7.51
CA GLU A 67 4.70 8.31 8.39
C GLU A 67 3.70 7.58 9.31
N ALA A 68 2.89 6.67 8.76
CA ALA A 68 1.93 5.89 9.53
C ALA A 68 2.60 5.09 10.65
N ARG A 69 3.80 4.53 10.40
CA ARG A 69 4.55 3.78 11.40
C ARG A 69 5.06 4.67 12.52
N GLU A 70 5.54 5.86 12.20
CA GLU A 70 6.02 6.81 13.21
C GLU A 70 4.87 7.30 14.10
N PHE A 71 3.73 7.67 13.51
CA PHE A 71 2.54 8.02 14.29
C PHE A 71 2.04 6.86 15.15
N TYR A 72 1.97 5.65 14.59
CA TYR A 72 1.53 4.47 15.34
C TYR A 72 2.47 4.14 16.52
N ARG A 73 3.78 4.30 16.34
CA ARG A 73 4.78 4.14 17.42
C ARG A 73 4.65 5.20 18.51
N ALA A 74 4.31 6.42 18.13
CA ALA A 74 4.04 7.52 19.07
C ALA A 74 2.69 7.37 19.80
N GLY A 75 1.88 6.37 19.46
CA GLY A 75 0.53 6.20 20.00
C GLY A 75 -0.51 7.14 19.39
N ASP A 76 -0.14 7.90 18.35
CA ASP A 76 -1.03 8.86 17.69
C ASP A 76 -1.83 8.18 16.58
N PHE A 77 -2.98 7.63 16.97
CA PHE A 77 -3.72 6.71 16.12
C PHE A 77 -4.42 7.38 14.93
N ALA A 78 -5.01 8.56 15.13
CA ALA A 78 -5.75 9.26 14.08
C ALA A 78 -4.89 9.62 12.85
N PRO A 79 -3.71 10.24 12.99
CA PRO A 79 -2.85 10.50 11.84
C PRO A 79 -2.29 9.21 11.24
N ALA A 80 -1.95 8.20 12.05
CA ALA A 80 -1.52 6.90 11.53
C ALA A 80 -2.60 6.29 10.62
N MET A 81 -3.86 6.28 11.07
CA MET A 81 -5.00 5.82 10.29
C MET A 81 -5.25 6.63 9.03
N ALA A 82 -5.12 7.97 9.10
CA ALA A 82 -5.27 8.83 7.95
C ALA A 82 -4.26 8.48 6.84
N ARG A 83 -2.99 8.27 7.19
CA ARG A 83 -1.95 7.86 6.23
C ARG A 83 -2.25 6.51 5.60
N MET A 84 -2.66 5.56 6.42
CA MET A 84 -3.02 4.22 5.95
C MET A 84 -4.20 4.25 4.97
N ARG A 85 -5.22 5.07 5.25
CA ARG A 85 -6.37 5.24 4.33
C ARG A 85 -5.95 5.85 3.01
N VAL A 86 -5.17 6.95 3.02
CA VAL A 86 -4.69 7.58 1.79
C VAL A 86 -3.83 6.61 0.97
N ALA A 87 -2.96 5.83 1.61
CA ALA A 87 -2.17 4.81 0.92
C ALA A 87 -3.05 3.75 0.23
N ALA A 88 -4.13 3.31 0.89
CA ALA A 88 -5.07 2.35 0.33
C ALA A 88 -5.87 2.94 -0.84
N ASP A 89 -6.29 4.20 -0.74
CA ASP A 89 -7.03 4.89 -1.80
C ASP A 89 -6.14 5.12 -3.04
N LEU A 90 -4.88 5.53 -2.85
CA LEU A 90 -3.90 5.68 -3.94
C LEU A 90 -3.65 4.35 -4.66
N CYS A 91 -3.45 3.26 -3.91
CA CYS A 91 -3.27 1.93 -4.51
C CYS A 91 -4.52 1.50 -5.29
N SER A 92 -5.71 1.73 -4.73
CA SER A 92 -6.98 1.37 -5.35
C SER A 92 -7.23 2.13 -6.65
N LEU A 93 -7.00 3.45 -6.66
CA LEU A 93 -7.08 4.26 -7.88
C LEU A 93 -6.11 3.76 -8.94
N ARG A 94 -4.88 3.44 -8.54
CA ARG A 94 -3.87 2.96 -9.48
C ARG A 94 -4.19 1.59 -10.06
N ILE A 95 -4.77 0.70 -9.26
CA ILE A 95 -5.29 -0.60 -9.74
C ILE A 95 -6.38 -0.37 -10.78
N ILE A 96 -7.31 0.55 -10.54
CA ILE A 96 -8.40 0.88 -11.50
C ILE A 96 -7.81 1.43 -12.80
N GLU A 97 -6.81 2.31 -12.74
CA GLU A 97 -6.14 2.83 -13.93
C GLU A 97 -5.45 1.74 -14.76
N LEU A 98 -4.74 0.82 -14.10
CA LEU A 98 -4.05 -0.28 -14.77
C LEU A 98 -5.00 -1.36 -15.28
N ALA A 99 -6.07 -1.66 -14.54
CA ALA A 99 -7.10 -2.61 -14.95
C ALA A 99 -7.99 -2.03 -16.05
N GLY A 100 -8.20 -0.73 -16.01
CA GLY A 100 -8.94 0.06 -16.98
C GLY A 100 -8.08 0.58 -18.11
N GLU A 101 -7.00 -0.12 -18.53
CA GLU A 101 -6.32 0.09 -19.81
C GLU A 101 -7.40 0.41 -20.87
N ARG A 102 -7.57 1.72 -21.12
CA ARG A 102 -8.36 2.24 -22.22
C ARG A 102 -7.70 1.69 -23.47
N ARG A 103 -8.49 0.98 -24.27
CA ARG A 103 -8.17 0.57 -25.64
C ARG A 103 -7.48 1.68 -26.41
#